data_AF-A0A6V8EI84-F1
#
_entry.id   AF-A0A6V8EI84-F1
#
_cell.length_a   1.000
_cell.length_b   1.000
_cell.length_c   1.000
_cell.angle_alpha   90.00
_cell.angle_beta   90.00
_cell.angle_gamma   90.00
#
_symmetry.space_group_name_H-M   'P 1'
#
loop_
_entity.id
_entity.type
_entity.pdbx_description
1 polymer ?
#
loop_
_entity_poly.entity_id
_entity_poly.type
_entity_poly.pdbx_seq_one_letter_code
_entity_poly.pdbx_strand_id
1 'polypeptide(L)'
;MSRTKPYSRTIPHPLFERLIVEDAMNKEEESWKPERPHEYGYFPGCVDFMDVEVKFTHLNKGDADHASIAAASIKLLNYADIDPLILDMNIFKCSGHDQLWQGQLEVFDALKEHNMRRLKESGIKIITCSCAECYRTFAVDYDLPGTLGIKVEHITQTLQGRGLKFKAPENVTVAYHDPCRLGRMMGEYEAPRDLIQLVDGATMVELENNKNRALCCGVSSMMYCNDATKAVRRKRLDQGTDAGIDLMLGGCPKCYMHMQCMLNEERMNPEEGHHHDYEMMDLMQFLVACLEEKS
;
A
#
# COMPACT_ATOMS: atom_id res chain seq x y z
N MET A 1 17.68 -19.07 31.03
CA MET A 1 16.77 -19.20 29.87
C MET A 1 17.54 -18.80 28.62
N SER A 2 17.91 -19.75 27.77
CA SER A 2 18.82 -19.50 26.65
C SER A 2 18.12 -18.72 25.54
N ARG A 3 18.79 -17.68 25.03
CA ARG A 3 18.37 -16.83 23.90
C ARG A 3 18.48 -17.54 22.54
N THR A 4 18.45 -18.88 22.51
CA THR A 4 18.84 -19.69 21.34
C THR A 4 17.69 -20.38 20.64
N LYS A 5 16.44 -20.21 21.08
CA LYS A 5 15.28 -20.52 20.24
C LYS A 5 14.67 -19.20 19.80
N PRO A 6 14.80 -18.78 18.53
CA PRO A 6 13.92 -17.74 18.03
C PRO A 6 12.50 -18.28 18.25
N TYR A 7 11.68 -17.58 19.03
CA TYR A 7 10.23 -17.69 18.83
C TYR A 7 10.05 -17.62 17.33
N SER A 8 9.46 -18.66 16.74
CA SER A 8 9.33 -18.79 15.31
C SER A 8 8.84 -17.45 14.76
N ARG A 9 9.77 -16.67 14.20
CA ARG A 9 9.43 -15.60 13.27
C ARG A 9 8.94 -16.38 12.07
N THR A 10 7.70 -16.85 12.11
CA THR A 10 7.01 -17.35 10.93
C THR A 10 6.79 -16.12 10.08
N ILE A 11 7.86 -15.72 9.38
CA ILE A 11 7.80 -14.80 8.26
C ILE A 11 7.16 -15.67 7.18
N PRO A 12 5.89 -15.47 6.83
CA PRO A 12 5.19 -16.31 5.87
C PRO A 12 5.76 -16.15 4.44
N HIS A 13 6.71 -15.23 4.28
CA HIS A 13 7.21 -14.66 3.03
C HIS A 13 8.75 -14.68 2.95
N PRO A 14 9.41 -15.85 3.15
CA PRO A 14 10.86 -15.91 3.27
C PRO A 14 11.59 -15.60 1.95
N LEU A 15 10.92 -15.75 0.80
CA LEU A 15 11.52 -15.46 -0.49
C LEU A 15 11.63 -13.94 -0.70
N PHE A 16 10.54 -13.20 -0.50
CA PHE A 16 10.55 -11.74 -0.63
C PHE A 16 11.49 -11.08 0.38
N GLU A 17 11.52 -11.57 1.62
CA GLU A 17 12.48 -11.08 2.61
C GLU A 17 13.93 -11.29 2.15
N ARG A 18 14.27 -12.49 1.66
CA ARG A 18 15.62 -12.79 1.17
C ARG A 18 16.00 -11.93 -0.02
N LEU A 19 15.08 -11.73 -0.97
CA LEU A 19 15.30 -10.88 -2.13
C LEU A 19 15.62 -9.44 -1.69
N ILE A 20 14.88 -8.87 -0.74
CA ILE A 20 15.17 -7.53 -0.23
C ILE A 20 16.52 -7.48 0.49
N VAL A 21 16.83 -8.49 1.30
CA VAL A 21 18.11 -8.53 2.02
C VAL A 21 19.28 -8.64 1.04
N GLU A 22 19.18 -9.50 0.03
CA GLU A 22 20.21 -9.66 -1.00
C GLU A 22 20.37 -8.39 -1.84
N ASP A 23 19.25 -7.78 -2.26
CA ASP A 23 19.25 -6.52 -2.98
C ASP A 23 19.87 -5.39 -2.14
N ALA A 24 19.56 -5.30 -0.84
CA ALA A 24 20.17 -4.32 0.07
C ALA A 24 21.70 -4.43 0.10
N MET A 25 22.23 -5.65 0.08
CA MET A 25 23.68 -5.90 0.11
C MET A 25 24.36 -5.70 -1.25
N ASN A 26 23.61 -5.65 -2.34
CA ASN A 26 24.14 -5.36 -3.67
C ASN A 26 24.51 -3.88 -3.81
N LYS A 27 25.80 -3.57 -3.82
CA LYS A 27 26.31 -2.20 -3.93
C LYS A 27 26.47 -1.81 -5.40
N GLU A 28 25.42 -1.24 -5.96
CA GLU A 28 25.46 -0.64 -7.29
C GLU A 28 26.06 0.77 -7.22
N GLU A 29 27.19 0.98 -7.91
CA GLU A 29 27.97 2.23 -7.86
C GLU A 29 27.76 3.13 -9.09
N GLU A 30 27.01 2.67 -10.09
CA GLU A 30 26.80 3.46 -11.33
C GLU A 30 25.97 4.71 -11.06
N SER A 31 26.49 5.85 -11.51
CA SER A 31 25.76 7.11 -11.47
C SER A 31 24.56 7.05 -12.40
N TRP A 32 23.40 7.48 -11.93
CA TRP A 32 22.19 7.56 -12.73
C TRP A 32 21.67 9.00 -12.77
N LYS A 33 20.95 9.33 -13.84
CA LYS A 33 20.16 10.56 -13.94
C LYS A 33 18.91 10.28 -14.79
N PRO A 34 17.79 10.93 -14.49
CA PRO A 34 16.63 10.89 -15.37
C PRO A 34 16.95 11.44 -16.76
N GLU A 35 16.28 10.92 -17.80
CA GLU A 35 16.42 11.40 -19.18
C GLU A 35 15.96 12.86 -19.35
N ARG A 36 15.02 13.29 -18.51
CA ARG A 36 14.44 14.63 -18.46
C ARG A 36 14.10 15.02 -17.02
N PRO A 37 14.00 16.33 -16.69
CA PRO A 37 13.63 16.74 -15.33
C PRO A 37 12.18 16.41 -15.01
N HIS A 38 11.92 16.00 -13.77
CA HIS A 38 10.58 15.77 -13.23
C HIS A 38 10.44 16.48 -11.89
N GLU A 39 9.28 17.10 -11.65
CA GLU A 39 8.97 17.70 -10.34
C GLU A 39 8.50 16.64 -9.34
N TYR A 40 7.68 15.69 -9.80
CA TYR A 40 7.13 14.59 -9.01
C TYR A 40 7.87 13.29 -9.31
N GLY A 41 8.12 12.49 -8.29
CA GLY A 41 8.49 11.08 -8.41
C GLY A 41 7.39 10.19 -7.85
N TYR A 42 7.01 9.14 -8.55
CA TYR A 42 6.06 8.13 -8.07
C TYR A 42 6.82 6.88 -7.62
N PHE A 43 6.68 6.51 -6.35
CA PHE A 43 7.27 5.30 -5.78
C PHE A 43 6.20 4.21 -5.66
N PRO A 44 6.17 3.20 -6.56
CA PRO A 44 5.19 2.11 -6.53
C PRO A 44 5.41 1.15 -5.36
N GLY A 45 6.60 1.15 -4.75
CA GLY A 45 6.97 0.20 -3.71
C GLY A 45 7.13 -1.21 -4.27
N CYS A 46 6.65 -2.20 -3.52
CA CYS A 46 6.86 -3.61 -3.81
C CYS A 46 5.63 -4.32 -4.38
N VAL A 47 4.67 -3.58 -4.95
CA VAL A 47 3.39 -4.15 -5.43
C VAL A 47 3.59 -5.28 -6.46
N ASP A 48 4.57 -5.17 -7.34
CA ASP A 48 4.88 -6.22 -8.33
C ASP A 48 5.42 -7.49 -7.68
N PHE A 49 6.20 -7.35 -6.60
CA PHE A 49 6.71 -8.49 -5.83
C PHE A 49 5.63 -9.12 -4.94
N MET A 50 4.71 -8.31 -4.41
CA MET A 50 3.56 -8.82 -3.65
C MET A 50 2.74 -9.78 -4.54
N ASP A 51 2.55 -9.45 -5.81
CA ASP A 51 1.86 -10.34 -6.75
C ASP A 51 2.58 -11.67 -6.96
N VAL A 52 3.90 -11.69 -7.01
CA VAL A 52 4.65 -12.96 -7.06
C VAL A 52 4.33 -13.80 -5.83
N GLU A 53 4.37 -13.23 -4.64
CA GLU A 53 4.07 -14.04 -3.45
C GLU A 53 2.62 -14.48 -3.39
N VAL A 54 1.68 -13.59 -3.69
CA VAL A 54 0.26 -13.82 -3.46
C VAL A 54 -0.33 -14.67 -4.59
N LYS A 55 -0.02 -14.41 -5.87
CA LYS A 55 -0.54 -15.18 -7.03
C LYS A 55 -0.06 -16.63 -7.04
N PHE A 56 1.11 -16.92 -6.45
CA PHE A 56 1.63 -18.29 -6.33
C PHE A 56 1.24 -19.01 -5.02
N THR A 57 0.45 -18.39 -4.15
CA THR A 57 -0.10 -19.10 -2.99
C THR A 57 -1.26 -20.02 -3.40
N HIS A 58 -1.35 -21.21 -2.79
CA HIS A 58 -2.50 -22.11 -2.95
C HIS A 58 -3.84 -21.50 -2.45
N LEU A 59 -3.76 -20.40 -1.70
CA LEU A 59 -4.91 -19.66 -1.19
C LEU A 59 -5.42 -18.60 -2.17
N ASN A 60 -4.66 -18.25 -3.21
CA ASN A 60 -5.08 -17.27 -4.19
C ASN A 60 -5.16 -17.93 -5.57
N LYS A 61 -6.35 -17.96 -6.17
CA LYS A 61 -6.56 -18.55 -7.50
C LYS A 61 -6.17 -17.60 -8.64
N GLY A 62 -5.29 -16.65 -8.38
CA GLY A 62 -4.80 -15.67 -9.36
C GLY A 62 -5.58 -14.35 -9.41
N ASP A 63 -6.49 -14.12 -8.46
CA ASP A 63 -7.40 -12.96 -8.46
C ASP A 63 -6.80 -11.70 -7.82
N ALA A 64 -5.73 -11.83 -7.03
CA ALA A 64 -5.02 -10.64 -6.54
C ALA A 64 -4.21 -10.02 -7.66
N ASP A 65 -4.35 -8.71 -7.85
CA ASP A 65 -3.62 -7.95 -8.87
C ASP A 65 -3.11 -6.63 -8.28
N HIS A 66 -2.03 -6.71 -7.50
CA HIS A 66 -1.38 -5.55 -6.90
C HIS A 66 -0.58 -4.76 -7.95
N ALA A 67 -0.05 -5.41 -8.98
CA ALA A 67 0.71 -4.72 -10.04
C ALA A 67 -0.11 -3.62 -10.72
N SER A 68 -1.42 -3.83 -10.93
CA SER A 68 -2.27 -2.79 -11.52
C SER A 68 -2.52 -1.59 -10.60
N ILE A 69 -2.20 -1.66 -9.30
CA ILE A 69 -2.19 -0.47 -8.43
C ILE A 69 -1.18 0.56 -8.94
N ALA A 70 -0.01 0.13 -9.40
CA ALA A 70 0.99 1.03 -9.98
C ALA A 70 0.51 1.65 -11.29
N ALA A 71 -0.04 0.82 -12.19
CA ALA A 71 -0.60 1.31 -13.45
C ALA A 71 -1.77 2.28 -13.23
N ALA A 72 -2.66 1.98 -12.28
CA ALA A 72 -3.78 2.83 -11.92
C ALA A 72 -3.33 4.17 -11.34
N SER A 73 -2.35 4.12 -10.42
CA SER A 73 -1.72 5.31 -9.84
C SER A 73 -1.12 6.22 -10.91
N ILE A 74 -0.36 5.67 -11.85
CA ILE A 74 0.26 6.43 -12.96
C ILE A 74 -0.83 7.05 -13.85
N LYS A 75 -1.89 6.30 -14.16
CA LYS A 75 -3.00 6.82 -14.98
C LYS A 75 -3.70 8.00 -14.30
N LEU A 76 -3.97 7.93 -12.99
CA LEU A 76 -4.58 9.01 -12.23
C LEU A 76 -3.67 10.24 -12.14
N LEU A 77 -2.38 10.04 -11.89
CA LEU A 77 -1.39 11.12 -11.85
C LEU A 77 -1.33 11.85 -13.21
N ASN A 78 -1.21 11.09 -14.31
CA ASN A 78 -1.21 11.65 -15.65
C ASN A 78 -2.51 12.40 -15.98
N TYR A 79 -3.65 11.86 -15.55
CA TYR A 79 -4.95 12.52 -15.73
C TYR A 79 -5.04 13.83 -14.93
N ALA A 80 -4.40 13.88 -13.75
CA ALA A 80 -4.22 15.09 -12.95
C ALA A 80 -3.13 16.04 -13.48
N ASP A 81 -2.66 15.82 -14.72
CA ASP A 81 -1.60 16.58 -15.40
C ASP A 81 -0.25 16.56 -14.64
N ILE A 82 0.00 15.47 -13.90
CA ILE A 82 1.28 15.17 -13.25
C ILE A 82 1.99 14.09 -14.07
N ASP A 83 3.18 14.38 -14.58
CA ASP A 83 4.06 13.43 -15.29
C ASP A 83 5.18 12.96 -14.34
N PRO A 84 4.95 11.91 -13.53
CA PRO A 84 5.89 11.50 -12.51
C PRO A 84 7.08 10.76 -13.10
N LEU A 85 8.26 10.98 -12.52
CA LEU A 85 9.37 10.05 -12.65
C LEU A 85 9.02 8.76 -11.93
N ILE A 86 9.02 7.62 -12.62
CA ILE A 86 8.74 6.33 -12.00
C ILE A 86 9.99 5.86 -11.25
N LEU A 87 9.88 5.76 -9.93
CA LEU A 87 10.95 5.33 -9.02
C LEU A 87 10.81 3.82 -8.74
N ASP A 88 10.87 3.03 -9.82
CA ASP A 88 10.72 1.57 -9.73
C ASP A 88 11.96 0.88 -9.14
N MET A 89 11.80 -0.43 -8.91
CA MET A 89 12.83 -1.26 -8.29
C MET A 89 14.01 -1.61 -9.22
N ASN A 90 14.06 -1.10 -10.46
CA ASN A 90 15.24 -1.23 -11.33
C ASN A 90 16.31 -0.21 -10.95
N ILE A 91 15.92 0.95 -10.42
CA ILE A 91 16.81 2.04 -10.05
C ILE A 91 16.83 2.24 -8.53
N PHE A 92 15.66 2.11 -7.91
CA PHE A 92 15.46 2.22 -6.47
C PHE A 92 15.42 0.84 -5.81
N LYS A 93 15.53 0.84 -4.48
CA LYS A 93 15.31 -0.35 -3.66
C LYS A 93 14.08 -0.16 -2.78
N CYS A 94 13.68 -1.24 -2.11
CA CYS A 94 12.60 -1.22 -1.15
C CYS A 94 12.79 -0.07 -0.14
N SER A 95 11.69 0.55 0.31
CA SER A 95 11.75 1.61 1.32
C SER A 95 12.41 1.14 2.63
N GLY A 96 12.45 -0.17 2.86
CA GLY A 96 13.02 -0.79 4.05
C GLY A 96 12.09 -0.74 5.27
N HIS A 97 10.81 -0.39 5.08
CA HIS A 97 9.82 -0.34 6.17
C HIS A 97 9.83 -1.62 6.99
N ASP A 98 9.70 -2.77 6.34
CA ASP A 98 9.59 -4.04 7.04
C ASP A 98 10.90 -4.37 7.76
N GLN A 99 12.05 -4.16 7.12
CA GLN A 99 13.38 -4.40 7.69
C GLN A 99 13.60 -3.58 8.96
N LEU A 100 13.29 -2.28 8.93
CA LEU A 100 13.41 -1.42 10.11
C LEU A 100 12.55 -1.93 11.27
N TRP A 101 11.30 -2.25 11.01
CA TRP A 101 10.35 -2.68 12.03
C TRP A 101 10.58 -4.12 12.53
N GLN A 102 11.29 -4.93 11.75
CA GLN A 102 11.82 -6.23 12.17
C GLN A 102 13.14 -6.12 12.95
N GLY A 103 13.73 -4.93 13.04
CA GLY A 103 15.01 -4.67 13.70
C GLY A 103 16.25 -5.01 12.87
N GLN A 104 16.11 -5.17 11.54
CA GLN A 104 17.20 -5.40 10.60
C GLN A 104 17.86 -4.07 10.21
N LEU A 105 18.48 -3.40 11.19
CA LEU A 105 18.98 -2.03 11.03
C LEU A 105 20.05 -1.91 9.94
N GLU A 106 20.99 -2.85 9.87
CA GLU A 106 22.04 -2.84 8.83
C GLU A 106 21.46 -2.94 7.41
N VAL A 107 20.41 -3.75 7.23
CA VAL A 107 19.71 -3.90 5.96
C VAL A 107 18.93 -2.62 5.63
N PHE A 108 18.24 -2.06 6.62
CA PHE A 108 17.52 -0.80 6.46
C PHE A 108 18.46 0.35 6.07
N ASP A 109 19.60 0.48 6.74
CA ASP A 109 20.57 1.54 6.47
C ASP A 109 21.15 1.41 5.07
N ALA A 110 21.46 0.20 4.61
CA ALA A 110 21.94 -0.04 3.24
C ALA A 110 20.88 0.32 2.17
N LEU A 111 19.61 -0.05 2.39
CA LEU A 111 18.50 0.35 1.51
C LEU A 111 18.33 1.87 1.48
N LYS A 112 18.34 2.50 2.67
CA LYS A 112 18.20 3.94 2.83
C LYS A 112 19.34 4.70 2.15
N GLU A 113 20.58 4.27 2.32
CA GLU A 113 21.74 4.90 1.69
C GLU A 113 21.62 4.91 0.16
N HIS A 114 21.26 3.78 -0.43
CA HIS A 114 21.02 3.68 -1.88
C HIS A 114 19.91 4.61 -2.34
N ASN A 115 18.75 4.54 -1.69
CA ASN A 115 17.59 5.34 -2.06
C ASN A 115 17.84 6.84 -1.89
N MET A 116 18.51 7.28 -0.82
CA MET A 116 18.86 8.68 -0.61
C MET A 116 19.76 9.23 -1.72
N ARG A 117 20.71 8.42 -2.20
CA ARG A 117 21.57 8.78 -3.34
C ARG A 117 20.75 8.92 -4.62
N ARG A 118 19.89 7.94 -4.94
CA ARG A 118 19.01 7.99 -6.11
C ARG A 118 18.00 9.14 -6.05
N LEU A 119 17.45 9.46 -4.88
CA LEU A 119 16.58 10.63 -4.70
C LEU A 119 17.31 11.93 -5.02
N LYS A 120 18.56 12.07 -4.56
CA LYS A 120 19.39 13.24 -4.87
C LYS A 120 19.70 13.33 -6.36
N GLU A 121 20.02 12.21 -7.01
CA GLU A 121 20.26 12.13 -8.46
C GLU A 121 19.01 12.45 -9.29
N SER A 122 17.83 12.07 -8.80
CA SER A 122 16.55 12.27 -9.50
C SER A 122 16.15 13.75 -9.64
N GLY A 123 16.56 14.60 -8.70
CA GLY A 123 16.22 16.03 -8.70
C GLY A 123 14.76 16.39 -8.40
N ILE A 124 13.91 15.41 -8.09
CA ILE A 124 12.48 15.62 -7.78
C ILE A 124 12.29 16.51 -6.55
N LYS A 125 11.11 17.13 -6.46
CA LYS A 125 10.70 17.97 -5.32
C LYS A 125 9.64 17.30 -4.45
N ILE A 126 8.84 16.42 -5.05
CA ILE A 126 7.76 15.72 -4.37
C ILE A 126 7.90 14.23 -4.69
N ILE A 127 7.87 13.39 -3.66
CA ILE A 127 7.72 11.94 -3.81
C ILE A 127 6.31 11.54 -3.38
N THR A 128 5.62 10.84 -4.28
CA THR A 128 4.27 10.34 -4.09
C THR A 128 4.31 8.82 -3.91
N CYS A 129 3.70 8.31 -2.84
CA CYS A 129 3.63 6.88 -2.55
C CYS A 129 2.18 6.37 -2.54
N SER A 130 1.91 5.24 -3.18
CA SER A 130 0.62 4.54 -3.08
C SER A 130 0.50 3.66 -1.82
N CYS A 131 1.63 3.34 -1.19
CA CYS A 131 1.67 2.58 0.05
C CYS A 131 1.83 3.49 1.28
N ALA A 132 0.88 3.42 2.20
CA ALA A 132 0.91 4.11 3.49
C ALA A 132 2.20 3.87 4.31
N GLU A 133 2.81 2.70 4.17
CA GLU A 133 4.05 2.36 4.89
C GLU A 133 5.27 3.00 4.28
N CYS A 134 5.35 3.03 2.94
CA CYS A 134 6.41 3.74 2.22
C CYS A 134 6.31 5.25 2.49
N TYR A 135 5.10 5.81 2.45
CA TYR A 135 4.84 7.20 2.80
C TYR A 135 5.41 7.57 4.18
N ARG A 136 5.03 6.82 5.23
CA ARG A 136 5.55 7.06 6.59
C ARG A 136 7.07 6.89 6.67
N THR A 137 7.62 5.89 5.99
CA THR A 137 9.06 5.58 6.05
C THR A 137 9.88 6.69 5.41
N PHE A 138 9.48 7.17 4.22
CA PHE A 138 10.15 8.30 3.56
C PHE A 138 9.95 9.61 4.33
N ALA A 139 8.76 9.86 4.87
CA ALA A 139 8.47 11.09 5.61
C ALA A 139 9.21 11.15 6.96
N VAL A 140 9.28 10.03 7.70
CA VAL A 140 9.73 10.01 9.10
C VAL A 140 11.10 9.38 9.27
N ASP A 141 11.34 8.18 8.74
CA ASP A 141 12.61 7.47 8.97
C ASP A 141 13.73 7.98 8.07
N TYR A 142 13.39 8.38 6.84
CA TYR A 142 14.34 9.02 5.94
C TYR A 142 14.45 10.52 6.23
N ASP A 143 13.41 11.12 6.82
CA ASP A 143 13.26 12.56 7.01
C ASP A 143 13.57 13.32 5.71
N LEU A 144 12.96 12.91 4.59
CA LEU A 144 13.19 13.56 3.30
C LEU A 144 12.95 15.08 3.31
N PRO A 145 11.93 15.61 4.02
CA PRO A 145 11.74 17.05 4.13
C PRO A 145 12.91 17.75 4.83
N GLY A 146 13.45 17.18 5.92
CA GLY A 146 14.57 17.75 6.65
C GLY A 146 15.94 17.54 5.99
N THR A 147 16.13 16.41 5.30
CA THR A 147 17.43 15.99 4.77
C THR A 147 17.68 16.41 3.32
N LEU A 148 16.67 16.31 2.45
CA LEU A 148 16.79 16.64 1.02
C LEU A 148 15.83 17.77 0.59
N GLY A 149 14.96 18.25 1.48
CA GLY A 149 13.93 19.24 1.12
C GLY A 149 12.87 18.67 0.18
N ILE A 150 12.73 17.34 0.12
CA ILE A 150 11.75 16.66 -0.73
C ILE A 150 10.47 16.47 0.08
N LYS A 151 9.34 16.97 -0.44
CA LYS A 151 8.03 16.75 0.16
C LYS A 151 7.60 15.30 -0.08
N VAL A 152 7.06 14.65 0.94
CA VAL A 152 6.52 13.29 0.83
C VAL A 152 5.00 13.37 0.93
N GLU A 153 4.29 12.74 -0.01
CA GLU A 153 2.84 12.68 -0.05
C GLU A 153 2.36 11.25 -0.22
N HIS A 154 1.26 10.91 0.45
CA HIS A 154 0.47 9.77 0.01
C HIS A 154 -0.27 10.13 -1.28
N ILE A 155 -0.45 9.18 -2.20
CA ILE A 155 -1.07 9.45 -3.51
C ILE A 155 -2.44 10.11 -3.42
N THR A 156 -3.21 9.80 -2.38
CA THR A 156 -4.51 10.45 -2.16
C THR A 156 -4.37 11.94 -1.92
N GLN A 157 -3.31 12.38 -1.22
CA GLN A 157 -3.02 13.80 -0.99
C GLN A 157 -2.57 14.48 -2.29
N THR A 158 -1.77 13.79 -3.11
CA THR A 158 -1.30 14.32 -4.41
C THR A 158 -2.47 14.55 -5.39
N LEU A 159 -3.46 13.65 -5.39
CA LEU A 159 -4.64 13.69 -6.28
C LEU A 159 -5.76 14.61 -5.75
N GLN A 160 -5.79 14.90 -4.46
CA GLN A 160 -6.84 15.72 -3.83
C GLN A 160 -6.90 17.12 -4.48
N GLY A 161 -8.11 17.58 -4.80
CA GLY A 161 -8.33 18.92 -5.37
C GLY A 161 -7.85 19.11 -6.81
N ARG A 162 -7.49 18.03 -7.53
CA ARG A 162 -7.00 18.10 -8.93
C ARG A 162 -8.09 18.13 -10.00
N GLY A 163 -9.35 18.30 -9.60
CA GLY A 163 -10.48 18.36 -10.55
C GLY A 163 -10.78 17.04 -11.26
N LEU A 164 -10.37 15.91 -10.67
CA LEU A 164 -10.73 14.57 -11.14
C LEU A 164 -12.23 14.37 -11.04
N LYS A 165 -12.81 13.74 -12.05
CA LYS A 165 -14.22 13.37 -12.10
C LYS A 165 -14.35 11.87 -12.25
N PHE A 166 -15.25 11.31 -11.46
CA PHE A 166 -15.45 9.88 -11.39
C PHE A 166 -16.93 9.56 -11.42
N LYS A 167 -17.27 8.47 -12.09
CA LYS A 167 -18.62 7.91 -12.14
C LYS A 167 -18.53 6.39 -12.09
N ALA A 168 -19.14 5.81 -11.07
CA ALA A 168 -19.28 4.38 -10.94
C ALA A 168 -20.20 3.84 -12.06
N PRO A 169 -19.92 2.63 -12.59
CA PRO A 169 -20.76 2.02 -13.63
C PRO A 169 -22.17 1.68 -13.12
N GLU A 170 -22.29 1.42 -11.82
CA GLU A 170 -23.54 1.18 -11.11
C GLU A 170 -23.47 1.77 -9.69
N ASN A 171 -24.63 1.91 -9.04
CA ASN A 171 -24.67 2.39 -7.67
C ASN A 171 -24.01 1.37 -6.74
N VAL A 172 -23.04 1.82 -5.95
CA VAL A 172 -22.24 0.94 -5.08
C VAL A 172 -22.07 1.56 -3.70
N THR A 173 -22.28 0.77 -2.65
CA THR A 173 -22.02 1.16 -1.26
C THR A 173 -20.61 0.76 -0.89
N VAL A 174 -19.77 1.75 -0.56
CA VAL A 174 -18.34 1.53 -0.29
C VAL A 174 -17.98 1.92 1.14
N ALA A 175 -17.03 1.21 1.73
CA ALA A 175 -16.37 1.66 2.95
C ALA A 175 -14.85 1.67 2.80
N TYR A 176 -14.19 2.56 3.55
CA TYR A 176 -12.73 2.68 3.51
C TYR A 176 -12.07 1.97 4.70
N HIS A 177 -11.04 1.18 4.41
CA HIS A 177 -10.13 0.65 5.43
C HIS A 177 -9.01 1.66 5.71
N ASP A 178 -9.09 2.35 6.86
CA ASP A 178 -8.08 3.27 7.34
C ASP A 178 -6.75 2.55 7.68
N PRO A 179 -5.69 2.69 6.86
CA PRO A 179 -4.42 2.03 7.13
C PRO A 179 -3.76 2.64 8.36
N CYS A 180 -3.19 1.80 9.23
CA CYS A 180 -2.63 2.27 10.49
C CYS A 180 -1.50 3.29 10.33
N ARG A 181 -0.70 3.19 9.25
CA ARG A 181 0.40 4.11 8.96
C ARG A 181 -0.08 5.45 8.41
N LEU A 182 -1.09 5.46 7.55
CA LEU A 182 -1.65 6.69 6.99
C LEU A 182 -2.41 7.47 8.07
N GLY A 183 -3.30 6.78 8.79
CA GLY A 183 -4.11 7.39 9.83
C GLY A 183 -3.34 7.63 11.13
N ARG A 184 -3.12 6.59 11.94
CA ARG A 184 -2.62 6.76 13.33
C ARG A 184 -1.22 7.34 13.44
N MET A 185 -0.39 7.19 12.41
CA MET A 185 1.00 7.67 12.44
C MET A 185 1.23 8.96 11.68
N MET A 186 0.46 9.22 10.62
CA MET A 186 0.63 10.42 9.78
C MET A 186 -0.54 11.40 9.89
N GLY A 187 -1.63 11.03 10.56
CA GLY A 187 -2.80 11.88 10.79
C GLY A 187 -3.66 12.10 9.56
N GLU A 188 -3.44 11.36 8.47
CA GLU A 188 -4.17 11.52 7.22
C GLU A 188 -5.38 10.57 7.18
N TYR A 189 -6.56 11.17 7.04
CA TYR A 189 -7.85 10.49 7.02
C TYR A 189 -8.78 11.03 5.95
N GLU A 190 -8.65 12.31 5.59
CA GLU A 190 -9.65 13.01 4.79
C GLU A 190 -9.32 12.91 3.30
N ALA A 191 -8.05 12.98 2.90
CA ALA A 191 -7.66 12.84 1.50
C ALA A 191 -8.23 11.59 0.78
N PRO A 192 -8.19 10.36 1.35
CA PRO A 192 -8.85 9.21 0.74
C PRO A 192 -10.37 9.35 0.67
N ARG A 193 -11.00 9.91 1.72
CA ARG A 193 -12.47 10.08 1.82
C ARG A 193 -12.98 11.06 0.77
N ASP A 194 -12.29 12.20 0.65
CA ASP A 194 -12.61 13.24 -0.32
C ASP A 194 -12.58 12.68 -1.74
N LEU A 195 -11.60 11.85 -2.09
CA LEU A 195 -11.53 11.21 -3.41
C LEU A 195 -12.67 10.22 -3.64
N ILE A 196 -13.06 9.43 -2.63
CA ILE A 196 -14.18 8.48 -2.76
C ILE A 196 -15.50 9.24 -2.96
N GLN A 197 -15.69 10.36 -2.25
CA GLN A 197 -16.90 11.19 -2.35
C GLN A 197 -17.04 11.91 -3.70
N LEU A 198 -15.98 11.99 -4.51
CA LEU A 198 -16.05 12.52 -5.88
C LEU A 198 -16.65 11.53 -6.88
N VAL A 199 -16.87 10.27 -6.49
CA VAL A 199 -17.40 9.23 -7.38
C VAL A 199 -18.92 9.28 -7.41
N ASP A 200 -19.48 9.80 -8.50
CA ASP A 200 -20.93 9.74 -8.75
C ASP A 200 -21.38 8.27 -8.80
N GLY A 201 -22.47 7.94 -8.10
CA GLY A 201 -22.93 6.56 -7.93
C GLY A 201 -22.27 5.77 -6.78
N ALA A 202 -21.21 6.28 -6.13
CA ALA A 202 -20.67 5.64 -4.93
C ALA A 202 -21.24 6.25 -3.64
N THR A 203 -21.86 5.43 -2.79
CA THR A 203 -22.31 5.83 -1.45
C THR A 203 -21.28 5.39 -0.43
N MET A 204 -20.51 6.32 0.13
CA MET A 204 -19.54 6.01 1.17
C MET A 204 -20.21 5.89 2.55
N VAL A 205 -19.98 4.79 3.25
CA VAL A 205 -20.36 4.59 4.64
C VAL A 205 -19.13 4.36 5.52
N GLU A 206 -19.23 4.72 6.80
CA GLU A 206 -18.17 4.50 7.78
C GLU A 206 -18.38 3.20 8.54
N LEU A 207 -17.31 2.46 8.75
CA LEU A 207 -17.31 1.27 9.60
C LEU A 207 -17.35 1.67 11.08
N GLU A 208 -17.88 0.79 11.92
CA GLU A 208 -18.07 1.03 13.37
C GLU A 208 -16.79 1.53 14.06
N ASN A 209 -15.63 1.00 13.68
CA ASN A 209 -14.34 1.55 14.07
C ASN A 209 -13.65 2.19 12.87
N ASN A 210 -13.62 3.52 12.81
CA ASN A 210 -12.98 4.26 11.74
C ASN A 210 -11.89 5.20 12.27
N LYS A 211 -11.15 5.82 11.35
CA LYS A 211 -10.09 6.79 11.62
C LYS A 211 -9.07 6.25 12.63
N ASN A 212 -8.81 6.97 13.72
CA ASN A 212 -7.84 6.56 14.74
C ASN A 212 -8.25 5.30 15.53
N ARG A 213 -9.51 4.88 15.45
CA ARG A 213 -10.04 3.68 16.10
C ARG A 213 -10.06 2.45 15.20
N ALA A 214 -9.77 2.59 13.91
CA ALA A 214 -9.84 1.49 12.96
C ALA A 214 -9.01 0.28 13.40
N LEU A 215 -9.61 -0.90 13.25
CA LEU A 215 -8.92 -2.16 13.48
C LEU A 215 -7.85 -2.37 12.40
N CYS A 216 -6.67 -2.84 12.83
CA CYS A 216 -5.56 -3.13 11.94
C CYS A 216 -5.88 -4.33 11.03
N CYS A 217 -5.20 -4.46 9.88
CA CYS A 217 -5.16 -5.71 9.12
C CYS A 217 -4.41 -6.86 9.84
N GLY A 218 -4.09 -6.71 11.12
CA GLY A 218 -3.48 -7.74 11.96
C GLY A 218 -2.00 -8.03 11.69
N VAL A 219 -1.45 -7.65 10.53
CA VAL A 219 -0.08 -7.99 10.13
C VAL A 219 0.80 -6.74 10.12
N SER A 220 1.91 -6.78 10.86
CA SER A 220 2.94 -5.75 10.84
C SER A 220 4.21 -6.34 10.26
N SER A 221 4.78 -5.65 9.27
CA SER A 221 6.10 -5.97 8.73
C SER A 221 6.24 -7.39 8.19
N MET A 222 5.19 -7.90 7.53
CA MET A 222 5.11 -9.30 7.07
C MET A 222 5.35 -10.34 8.19
N MET A 223 5.22 -9.95 9.46
CA MET A 223 5.37 -10.84 10.60
C MET A 223 4.02 -11.14 11.24
N TYR A 224 3.96 -12.29 11.93
CA TYR A 224 2.82 -12.67 12.76
C TYR A 224 1.51 -12.86 12.00
N CYS A 225 1.53 -13.28 10.72
CA CYS A 225 0.33 -13.78 10.05
C CYS A 225 -0.01 -15.16 10.64
N ASN A 226 -0.82 -15.19 11.70
CA ASN A 226 -1.18 -16.37 12.48
C ASN A 226 -2.63 -16.24 12.96
N ASP A 227 -3.14 -17.25 13.65
CA ASP A 227 -4.56 -17.30 14.06
C ASP A 227 -4.98 -16.12 14.96
N ALA A 228 -4.06 -15.63 15.81
CA ALA A 228 -4.35 -14.49 16.67
C ALA A 228 -4.53 -13.20 15.87
N THR A 229 -3.74 -12.99 14.82
CA THR A 229 -3.89 -11.81 13.93
C THR A 229 -4.98 -11.97 12.88
N LYS A 230 -5.34 -13.22 12.53
CA LYS A 230 -6.55 -13.53 11.74
C LYS A 230 -7.82 -13.04 12.46
N ALA A 231 -7.95 -13.24 13.77
CA ALA A 231 -9.12 -12.79 14.52
C ALA A 231 -9.34 -11.26 14.41
N VAL A 232 -8.26 -10.46 14.38
CA VAL A 232 -8.36 -9.00 14.20
C VAL A 232 -8.83 -8.65 12.79
N ARG A 233 -8.32 -9.35 11.76
CA ARG A 233 -8.77 -9.18 10.37
C ARG A 233 -10.22 -9.56 10.19
N ARG A 234 -10.62 -10.73 10.69
CA ARG A 234 -12.00 -11.20 10.64
C ARG A 234 -12.95 -10.19 11.27
N LYS A 235 -12.65 -9.72 12.48
CA LYS A 235 -13.45 -8.66 13.12
C LYS A 235 -13.55 -7.37 12.29
N ARG A 236 -12.50 -7.02 11.54
CA ARG A 236 -12.54 -5.86 10.62
C ARG A 236 -13.42 -6.14 9.41
N LEU A 237 -13.40 -7.36 8.88
CA LEU A 237 -14.26 -7.76 7.77
C LEU A 237 -15.73 -7.87 8.22
N ASP A 238 -15.99 -8.37 9.43
CA ASP A 238 -17.33 -8.42 10.04
C ASP A 238 -17.97 -7.03 10.09
N GLN A 239 -17.19 -5.98 10.40
CA GLN A 239 -17.68 -4.59 10.35
C GLN A 239 -18.14 -4.16 8.95
N GLY A 240 -17.53 -4.70 7.90
CA GLY A 240 -17.98 -4.48 6.52
C GLY A 240 -19.34 -5.11 6.26
N THR A 241 -19.53 -6.36 6.69
CA THR A 241 -20.83 -7.06 6.62
C THR A 241 -21.90 -6.33 7.42
N ASP A 242 -21.60 -5.95 8.65
CA ASP A 242 -22.52 -5.22 9.53
C ASP A 242 -22.94 -3.86 8.95
N ALA A 243 -22.04 -3.22 8.18
CA ALA A 243 -22.31 -1.96 7.49
C ALA A 243 -23.07 -2.14 6.16
N GLY A 244 -23.26 -3.38 5.68
CA GLY A 244 -23.98 -3.67 4.44
C GLY A 244 -23.32 -3.09 3.19
N ILE A 245 -21.98 -3.13 3.12
CA ILE A 245 -21.22 -2.62 1.98
C ILE A 245 -21.21 -3.62 0.83
N ASP A 246 -21.08 -3.10 -0.39
CA ASP A 246 -20.81 -3.89 -1.59
C ASP A 246 -19.29 -4.04 -1.83
N LEU A 247 -18.50 -3.05 -1.39
CA LEU A 247 -17.06 -2.99 -1.64
C LEU A 247 -16.28 -2.33 -0.49
N MET A 248 -15.22 -3.00 -0.02
CA MET A 248 -14.23 -2.41 0.90
C MET A 248 -13.03 -1.85 0.11
N LEU A 249 -12.72 -0.58 0.31
CA LEU A 249 -11.60 0.10 -0.34
C LEU A 249 -10.36 0.13 0.58
N GLY A 250 -9.23 -0.37 0.08
CA GLY A 250 -7.94 -0.34 0.78
C GLY A 250 -7.09 0.87 0.39
N GLY A 251 -6.52 1.57 1.38
CA GLY A 251 -5.54 2.65 1.14
C GLY A 251 -4.07 2.26 1.31
N CYS A 252 -3.78 0.96 1.33
CA CYS A 252 -2.43 0.44 1.48
C CYS A 252 -2.36 -0.96 0.86
N PRO A 253 -1.46 -1.19 -0.13
CA PRO A 253 -1.35 -2.47 -0.80
C PRO A 253 -1.14 -3.65 0.17
N LYS A 254 -0.37 -3.46 1.26
CA LYS A 254 -0.18 -4.53 2.26
C LYS A 254 -1.45 -4.85 3.06
N CYS A 255 -2.26 -3.84 3.38
CA CYS A 255 -3.54 -4.09 4.05
C CYS A 255 -4.50 -4.82 3.11
N TYR A 256 -4.56 -4.40 1.85
CA TYR A 256 -5.34 -5.07 0.80
C TYR A 256 -4.93 -6.54 0.66
N MET A 257 -3.64 -6.80 0.50
CA MET A 257 -3.08 -8.15 0.40
C MET A 257 -3.53 -9.09 1.52
N HIS A 258 -3.39 -8.67 2.78
CA HIS A 258 -3.69 -9.53 3.94
C HIS A 258 -5.18 -9.72 4.19
N MET A 259 -6.02 -8.76 3.82
CA MET A 259 -7.48 -8.90 3.89
C MET A 259 -7.99 -9.78 2.75
N GLN A 260 -7.49 -9.60 1.53
CA GLN A 260 -7.84 -10.44 0.39
C GLN A 260 -7.44 -11.90 0.61
N CYS A 261 -6.27 -12.14 1.22
CA CYS A 261 -5.87 -13.48 1.64
C CYS A 261 -6.88 -14.13 2.62
N MET A 262 -7.47 -13.36 3.53
CA MET A 262 -8.49 -13.85 4.46
C MET A 262 -9.81 -14.15 3.75
N LEU A 263 -10.27 -13.25 2.88
CA LEU A 263 -11.48 -13.46 2.08
C LEU A 263 -11.36 -14.71 1.19
N ASN A 264 -10.19 -14.93 0.58
CA ASN A 264 -9.95 -16.12 -0.23
C ASN A 264 -9.89 -17.40 0.62
N GLU A 265 -9.29 -17.35 1.82
CA GLU A 265 -9.29 -18.48 2.75
C GLU A 265 -10.72 -18.91 3.13
N GLU A 266 -11.61 -17.95 3.38
CA GLU A 266 -13.03 -18.20 3.70
C GLU A 266 -13.79 -18.79 2.51
N ARG A 267 -13.56 -18.28 1.29
CA ARG A 267 -14.12 -18.86 0.04
C ARG A 267 -13.68 -20.31 -0.19
N MET A 268 -12.48 -20.67 0.25
CA MET A 268 -11.94 -22.02 0.11
C MET A 268 -12.44 -22.99 1.20
N ASN A 269 -12.91 -22.47 2.33
CA ASN A 269 -13.37 -23.26 3.47
C ASN A 269 -14.81 -22.89 3.87
N PRO A 270 -15.80 -23.06 2.97
CA PRO A 270 -17.15 -22.56 3.21
C PRO A 270 -17.87 -23.20 4.41
N GLU A 271 -17.43 -24.40 4.79
CA GLU A 271 -17.92 -25.16 5.95
C GLU A 271 -17.62 -24.47 7.29
N GLU A 272 -16.65 -23.54 7.35
CA GLU A 272 -16.31 -22.80 8.58
C GLU A 272 -17.35 -21.73 8.96
N GLY A 273 -18.32 -21.45 8.09
CA GLY A 273 -19.46 -20.58 8.39
C GLY A 273 -19.15 -19.09 8.46
N HIS A 274 -17.92 -18.68 8.14
CA HIS A 274 -17.54 -17.27 8.01
C HIS A 274 -17.55 -16.89 6.53
N HIS A 275 -18.47 -15.99 6.16
CA HIS A 275 -18.67 -15.54 4.78
C HIS A 275 -18.92 -14.05 4.75
N HIS A 276 -18.21 -13.36 3.85
CA HIS A 276 -18.37 -11.95 3.56
C HIS A 276 -18.79 -11.81 2.11
N ASP A 277 -20.02 -11.34 1.87
CA ASP A 277 -20.64 -11.27 0.54
C ASP A 277 -20.27 -10.00 -0.25
N TYR A 278 -19.19 -9.33 0.14
CA TYR A 278 -18.68 -8.11 -0.50
C TYR A 278 -17.24 -8.32 -0.99
N GLU A 279 -16.81 -7.48 -1.95
CA GLU A 279 -15.46 -7.54 -2.50
C GLU A 279 -14.51 -6.54 -1.81
N MET A 280 -13.21 -6.72 -1.98
CA MET A 280 -12.21 -5.72 -1.59
C MET A 280 -11.39 -5.29 -2.80
N MET A 281 -11.07 -4.00 -2.89
CA MET A 281 -10.26 -3.43 -3.97
C MET A 281 -9.34 -2.32 -3.42
N ASP A 282 -8.18 -2.11 -4.06
CA ASP A 282 -7.36 -0.93 -3.76
C ASP A 282 -8.06 0.36 -4.25
N LEU A 283 -7.90 1.45 -3.49
CA LEU A 283 -8.53 2.72 -3.81
C LEU A 283 -8.12 3.26 -5.20
N MET A 284 -6.86 3.11 -5.62
CA MET A 284 -6.43 3.62 -6.93
C MET A 284 -7.05 2.81 -8.07
N GLN A 285 -7.19 1.49 -7.90
CA GLN A 285 -7.88 0.63 -8.87
C GLN A 285 -9.35 1.03 -9.00
N PHE A 286 -10.04 1.24 -7.88
CA PHE A 286 -11.43 1.69 -7.86
C PHE A 286 -11.60 3.04 -8.55
N LEU A 287 -10.77 4.02 -8.22
CA LEU A 287 -10.83 5.36 -8.84
C LEU A 287 -10.57 5.31 -10.34
N VAL A 288 -9.61 4.49 -10.81
CA VAL A 288 -9.38 4.33 -12.26
C VAL A 288 -10.54 3.64 -12.96
N ALA A 289 -11.16 2.65 -12.34
CA ALA A 289 -12.34 1.98 -12.90
C ALA A 289 -13.53 2.94 -13.05
N CYS A 290 -13.61 3.96 -12.18
CA CYS A 290 -14.64 4.99 -12.22
C CYS A 290 -14.23 6.26 -12.99
N LEU A 291 -13.01 6.33 -13.55
CA LEU A 291 -12.50 7.57 -14.14
C LEU A 291 -13.24 7.93 -15.45
N GLU A 292 -13.83 9.12 -15.50
CA GLU A 292 -14.43 9.63 -16.75
C GLU A 292 -13.33 10.09 -17.71
N GLU A 293 -13.41 9.77 -19.00
CA GLU A 293 -12.43 10.26 -19.98
C GLU A 293 -12.56 11.79 -20.17
N LYS A 294 -11.42 12.51 -20.32
CA LYS A 294 -11.47 13.95 -20.66
C LYS A 294 -12.11 14.08 -22.06
N SER A 295 -13.23 14.80 -22.15
CA SER A 295 -13.86 15.17 -23.43
C SER A 295 -12.97 16.10 -24.25
#